data_AF-A0A946I4C6-F1
#
_entry.id   AF-A0A946I4C6-F1
#
_cell.length_a   1.000
_cell.length_b   1.000
_cell.length_c   1.000
_cell.angle_alpha   90.00
_cell.angle_beta   90.00
_cell.angle_gamma   90.00
#
_symmetry.space_group_name_H-M   'P 1'
#
loop_
_entity.id
_entity.type
_entity.pdbx_description
1 polymer ?
#
loop_
_entity_poly.entity_id
_entity_poly.type
_entity_poly.pdbx_seq_one_letter_code
_entity_poly.pdbx_strand_id
1 'polypeptide(L)' 'MNYCSMEVALDRTSDIWQMRVDLAASLRWAARLGLNEGVDNHFSMAVPDHDGVMRGDRFLINPYGWHWSEITAS' A
#
# COMPACT_ATOMS: atom_id res chain seq x y z
N MET A 1 23.93 32.81 -8.18
CA MET A 1 22.67 32.36 -8.81
C MET A 1 22.43 30.95 -8.30
N ASN A 2 21.87 30.84 -7.10
CA ASN A 2 21.72 29.57 -6.40
C ASN A 2 20.32 29.02 -6.71
N TYR A 3 20.22 28.14 -7.69
CA TYR A 3 19.11 27.20 -7.73
C TYR A 3 19.42 26.12 -6.70
N CYS A 4 19.09 26.42 -5.44
CA CYS A 4 19.01 25.44 -4.38
C CYS A 4 17.84 24.53 -4.72
N SER A 5 18.14 23.32 -5.17
CA SER A 5 17.19 22.26 -5.44
C SER A 5 16.24 22.10 -4.26
N MET A 6 14.97 22.48 -4.45
CA MET A 6 13.87 22.00 -3.62
C MET A 6 13.68 20.51 -3.93
N GLU A 7 14.59 19.67 -3.46
CA GLU A 7 14.24 18.29 -3.17
C GLU A 7 13.30 18.38 -1.97
N VAL A 8 12.00 18.35 -2.26
CA VAL A 8 10.98 18.06 -1.27
C VAL A 8 11.35 16.71 -0.68
N ALA A 9 11.97 16.73 0.51
CA ALA A 9 12.11 15.53 1.32
C ALA A 9 10.70 15.13 1.75
N LEU A 10 10.01 14.41 0.86
CA LEU A 10 8.75 13.73 1.16
C LEU A 10 9.03 12.87 2.38
N ASP A 11 8.24 13.08 3.43
CA ASP A 11 8.27 12.23 4.61
C ASP A 11 7.91 10.80 4.17
N ARG A 12 8.91 9.94 4.00
CA ARG A 12 8.78 8.60 3.42
C ARG A 12 7.86 7.70 4.23
N THR A 13 7.70 7.99 5.52
CA THR A 13 6.74 7.34 6.41
C THR A 13 5.30 7.70 6.03
N SER A 14 5.07 8.95 5.60
CA SER A 14 3.78 9.39 5.08
C SER A 14 3.41 8.71 3.75
N ASP A 15 4.40 8.41 2.89
CA ASP A 15 4.18 7.70 1.63
C ASP A 15 3.73 6.25 1.87
N ILE A 16 4.43 5.50 2.73
CA ILE A 16 4.03 4.12 3.07
C ILE A 16 2.66 4.09 3.73
N TRP A 17 2.36 5.04 4.62
CA TRP A 17 1.04 5.14 5.22
C TRP A 17 -0.06 5.33 4.17
N GLN A 18 0.14 6.22 3.20
CA GLN A 18 -0.80 6.41 2.11
C GLN A 18 -0.99 5.14 1.27
N MET A 19 0.09 4.41 0.97
CA MET A 19 0.01 3.13 0.27
C MET A 19 -0.81 2.08 1.05
N ARG A 20 -0.75 2.07 2.38
CA ARG A 20 -1.62 1.22 3.23
C ARG A 20 -3.09 1.63 3.14
N VAL A 21 -3.36 2.94 3.12
CA VAL A 21 -4.71 3.48 2.90
C VAL A 21 -5.26 3.06 1.53
N ASP A 22 -4.46 3.18 0.48
CA ASP A 22 -4.85 2.86 -0.89
C ASP A 22 -5.10 1.36 -1.08
N LEU A 23 -4.27 0.49 -0.49
CA LEU A 23 -4.48 -0.95 -0.51
C LEU A 23 -5.75 -1.34 0.25
N ALA A 24 -5.98 -0.77 1.45
CA ALA A 24 -7.20 -1.02 2.21
C ALA A 24 -8.45 -0.55 1.45
N ALA A 25 -8.40 0.63 0.82
CA ALA A 25 -9.50 1.13 0.01
C ALA A 25 -9.80 0.19 -1.18
N SER A 26 -8.77 -0.27 -1.87
CA SER A 26 -8.87 -1.19 -3.02
C SER A 26 -9.51 -2.53 -2.62
N LEU A 27 -9.04 -3.15 -1.55
CA LEU A 27 -9.60 -4.40 -1.02
C LEU A 27 -11.08 -4.24 -0.64
N ARG A 28 -11.42 -3.17 0.08
CA ARG A 28 -12.80 -2.92 0.51
C ARG A 28 -13.74 -2.59 -0.66
N TRP A 29 -13.25 -1.94 -1.72
CA TRP A 29 -14.03 -1.75 -2.95
C TRP A 29 -14.21 -3.06 -3.71
N ALA A 30 -13.16 -3.86 -3.83
CA ALA A 30 -13.23 -5.15 -4.49
C ALA A 30 -14.18 -6.12 -3.76
N ALA A 31 -14.23 -6.08 -2.43
CA ALA A 31 -15.23 -6.79 -1.64
C ALA A 31 -16.67 -6.35 -1.97
N ARG A 32 -16.92 -5.04 -2.14
CA ARG A 32 -18.23 -4.52 -2.56
C ARG A 32 -18.64 -4.96 -3.96
N LEU A 33 -17.67 -5.22 -4.82
CA LEU A 33 -17.86 -5.69 -6.19
C LEU A 33 -17.90 -7.22 -6.30
N GLY A 34 -17.72 -7.95 -5.19
CA GLY A 34 -17.75 -9.43 -5.18
C GLY A 34 -16.53 -10.09 -5.81
N LEU A 35 -15.36 -9.41 -5.78
CA LEU A 35 -14.11 -9.92 -6.37
C LEU A 35 -13.25 -10.72 -5.36
N ASN A 36 -13.73 -10.91 -4.14
CA ASN A 36 -13.06 -11.72 -3.14
C ASN A 36 -13.53 -13.17 -3.20
N GLU A 37 -12.59 -14.10 -3.04
CA GLU A 37 -12.84 -15.54 -2.94
C GLU A 37 -12.84 -15.93 -1.46
N GLY A 38 -13.89 -15.53 -0.74
CA GLY A 38 -13.95 -15.69 0.71
C GLY A 38 -12.79 -14.93 1.38
N VAL A 39 -11.80 -15.67 1.88
CA VAL A 39 -10.58 -15.17 2.52
C VAL A 39 -9.28 -15.68 1.87
N ASP A 40 -9.38 -16.33 0.70
CA ASP A 40 -8.26 -17.09 0.12
C ASP A 40 -7.41 -16.28 -0.87
N ASN A 41 -8.02 -15.36 -1.62
CA ASN A 41 -7.28 -14.50 -2.55
C ASN A 41 -6.71 -13.25 -1.85
N HIS A 42 -5.67 -12.67 -2.45
CA HIS A 42 -4.93 -11.53 -1.89
C HIS A 42 -4.61 -10.46 -2.92
N PHE A 43 -4.53 -9.21 -2.47
CA PHE A 43 -3.88 -8.13 -3.21
C PHE A 43 -2.55 -7.80 -2.55
N SER A 44 -1.54 -7.58 -3.39
CA SER A 44 -0.23 -7.10 -2.98
C SER A 44 0.13 -5.81 -3.69
N MET A 45 0.83 -4.91 -3.01
CA MET A 45 1.31 -3.65 -3.55
C MET A 45 2.80 -3.52 -3.33
N ALA A 46 3.58 -3.37 -4.40
CA ALA A 46 5.02 -3.12 -4.30
C ALA A 46 5.28 -1.79 -3.60
N VAL A 47 6.26 -1.76 -2.69
CA VAL A 47 6.68 -0.56 -1.98
C VAL A 47 8.17 -0.31 -2.15
N PRO A 48 8.66 0.92 -1.90
CA PRO A 48 10.09 1.17 -1.92
C PRO A 48 10.83 0.32 -0.88
N ASP A 49 12.09 0.03 -1.16
CA ASP A 49 13.01 -0.50 -0.17
C ASP A 49 13.33 0.54 0.91
N HIS A 50 14.10 0.14 1.91
CA HIS A 50 14.48 1.03 3.02
C HIS A 50 15.24 2.28 2.55
N ASP A 51 15.90 2.22 1.39
CA ASP A 51 16.60 3.34 0.75
C ASP A 51 15.68 4.28 -0.04
N GLY A 52 14.39 3.94 -0.20
CA GLY A 52 13.41 4.70 -0.96
C GLY A 52 13.35 4.37 -2.45
N VAL A 53 14.09 3.35 -2.92
CA VAL A 53 14.10 2.94 -4.32
C VAL A 53 13.13 1.77 -4.53
N MET A 54 12.36 1.80 -5.62
CA MET A 54 11.51 0.68 -6.03
C MET A 54 12.35 -0.40 -6.71
N ARG A 55 12.55 -1.55 -6.05
CA ARG A 55 13.22 -2.73 -6.64
C ARG A 55 12.31 -3.94 -6.80
N GLY A 56 11.18 -3.95 -6.09
CA GLY A 56 10.24 -5.07 -6.10
C GLY A 56 10.57 -6.18 -5.10
N ASP A 57 11.38 -5.88 -4.07
CA ASP A 57 11.74 -6.84 -3.02
C ASP A 57 10.84 -6.72 -1.77
N ARG A 58 9.99 -5.69 -1.71
CA ARG A 58 9.06 -5.44 -0.60
C ARG A 58 7.65 -5.16 -1.08
N PHE A 59 6.68 -5.70 -0.34
CA PHE A 59 5.26 -5.57 -0.64
C PHE A 59 4.43 -5.34 0.62
N LEU A 60 3.34 -4.59 0.48
CA LEU A 60 2.18 -4.69 1.36
C LEU A 60 1.29 -5.83 0.86
N ILE A 61 0.68 -6.57 1.78
CA ILE A 61 -0.27 -7.65 1.48
C ILE A 61 -1.36 -7.68 2.57
N ASN A 62 -2.58 -8.09 2.21
CA ASN A 62 -3.61 -8.30 3.22
C ASN A 62 -3.26 -9.47 4.16
N PRO A 63 -3.60 -9.38 5.46
CA PRO A 63 -3.42 -10.48 6.40
C PRO A 63 -4.21 -11.72 5.97
N TYR A 64 -3.63 -12.90 6.21
CA TYR A 64 -4.29 -14.17 5.95
C TYR A 64 -5.50 -14.36 6.87
N GLY A 65 -6.60 -14.88 6.32
CA GLY A 65 -7.82 -15.24 7.07
C GLY A 65 -8.77 -14.08 7.38
N TRP A 66 -8.47 -12.86 6.93
CA TRP A 66 -9.36 -11.70 7.08
C TRP A 66 -10.17 -11.45 5.83
N HIS A 67 -11.47 -11.17 5.97
CA HIS A 67 -12.29 -10.82 4.83
C HIS A 67 -11.93 -9.41 4.35
N TRP A 68 -11.96 -9.20 3.03
CA TRP A 68 -11.51 -7.94 2.43
C TRP A 68 -12.30 -6.70 2.89
N SER A 69 -13.54 -6.87 3.37
CA SER A 69 -14.34 -5.77 3.94
C SER A 69 -13.83 -5.25 5.30
N GLU A 70 -13.05 -6.06 6.01
CA GLU A 70 -12.56 -5.83 7.38
C GLU A 70 -11.18 -5.17 7.38
N ILE A 71 -10.51 -5.12 6.23
CA ILE A 71 -9.15 -4.59 6.12
C ILE A 71 -9.11 -3.10 6.44
N THR A 72 -8.10 -2.71 7.23
CA THR A 72 -7.78 -1.32 7.60
C THR A 72 -6.36 -0.96 7.18
N ALA A 73 -6.05 0.34 7.17
CA ALA A 73 -4.71 0.83 6.89
C ALA A 73 -3.71 0.60 8.04
N SER A 74 -4.18 0.44 9.29
CA SER A 74 -3.38 0.31 10.52
C SER A 74 -2.86 -1.09 10.79
#